data_AF-A0A8K0WW93-F1
#
_entry.id   AF-A0A8K0WW93-F1
#
_cell.length_a   1.000
_cell.length_b   1.000
_cell.length_c   1.000
_cell.angle_alpha   90.00
_cell.angle_beta   90.00
_cell.angle_gamma   90.00
#
_symmetry.space_group_name_H-M   'P 1'
#
loop_
_entity.id
_entity.type
_entity.pdbx_description
1 polymer ?
#
loop_
_entity_poly.entity_id
_entity_poly.type
_entity_poly.pdbx_seq_one_letter_code
_entity_poly.pdbx_strand_id
1 'polypeptide(L)'
;MATTADCTRHNSLPSAKADSASFLKAVLLYTDMYTAAHIHLNTPSSHTDYFFQWKMWRLSVPQLLLHRGASKHGPVINFAKYKPLSRTMQLGLGDPSKRSEDGQLEQMELTREKNFMFRSDYQFSTSVGRKDGTSASFRWRKNRQMRFKTVYDCVDEDSQVVAKLFSGGMVNAEKGAEIELLIGLDQSLQEVLLMSALAVWAMESMEVRSILRVFLRVYSHTAIYYEKCSAV
;
A
#
# COMPACT_ATOMS: atom_id res chain seq x y z
N MET A 1 46.09 7.12 23.61
CA MET A 1 46.44 7.67 22.28
C MET A 1 46.11 6.63 21.23
N ALA A 2 45.45 7.07 20.15
CA ALA A 2 45.23 6.42 18.85
C ALA A 2 44.39 5.12 18.77
N THR A 3 43.14 5.37 18.41
CA THR A 3 42.21 4.56 17.61
C THR A 3 42.79 3.96 16.33
N THR A 4 42.30 2.78 15.93
CA THR A 4 42.02 2.48 14.51
C THR A 4 40.73 1.68 14.40
N ALA A 5 39.74 2.31 13.77
CA ALA A 5 38.52 1.70 13.26
C ALA A 5 38.84 0.84 12.03
N ASP A 6 38.09 -0.24 11.83
CA ASP A 6 38.07 -0.94 10.55
C ASP A 6 36.63 -1.06 10.02
N CYS A 7 36.52 -0.88 8.72
CA CYS A 7 35.37 -0.35 8.01
C CYS A 7 34.32 -1.43 7.68
N THR A 8 33.09 -1.23 8.14
CA THR A 8 31.92 -1.96 7.65
C THR A 8 31.55 -1.44 6.26
N ARG A 9 31.81 -2.23 5.21
CA ARG A 9 31.25 -2.00 3.87
C ARG A 9 29.74 -2.18 3.93
N HIS A 10 28.99 -1.10 3.77
CA HIS A 10 27.57 -1.14 3.47
C HIS A 10 27.38 -1.69 2.05
N ASN A 11 26.80 -2.88 1.93
CA ASN A 11 26.28 -3.38 0.66
C ASN A 11 24.93 -2.67 0.40
N SER A 12 25.01 -1.53 -0.29
CA SER A 12 23.83 -0.89 -0.87
C SER A 12 23.18 -1.81 -1.91
N LEU A 13 21.85 -1.68 -2.09
CA LEU A 13 21.19 -2.19 -3.28
C LEU A 13 21.96 -1.69 -4.52
N PRO A 14 21.99 -2.44 -5.63
CA PRO A 14 22.70 -2.01 -6.83
C PRO A 14 22.26 -0.59 -7.19
N SER A 15 23.17 0.36 -6.96
CA SER A 15 22.99 1.76 -7.30
C SER A 15 22.92 1.83 -8.82
N ALA A 16 21.69 1.86 -9.33
CA ALA A 16 21.46 2.21 -10.71
C ALA A 16 21.96 3.64 -10.89
N LYS A 17 23.15 3.78 -11.51
CA LYS A 17 23.56 5.04 -12.14
C LYS A 17 22.37 5.56 -12.95
N ALA A 18 22.18 6.87 -12.91
CA ALA A 18 21.06 7.60 -13.49
C ALA A 18 20.97 7.50 -15.02
N ASP A 19 20.73 6.29 -15.54
CA ASP A 19 19.84 6.10 -16.67
C ASP A 19 18.45 6.45 -16.17
N SER A 20 17.68 7.21 -16.94
CA SER A 20 16.33 7.65 -16.56
C SER A 20 15.54 6.49 -15.94
N ALA A 21 15.34 6.55 -14.62
CA ALA A 21 14.75 5.47 -13.86
C ALA A 21 13.40 5.10 -14.48
N SER A 22 13.32 3.88 -14.99
CA SER A 22 12.16 3.40 -15.73
C SER A 22 11.26 2.61 -14.78
N PHE A 23 9.95 2.80 -14.91
CA PHE A 23 8.95 2.22 -14.01
C PHE A 23 8.00 1.29 -14.77
N LEU A 24 7.69 0.14 -14.17
CA LEU A 24 6.57 -0.72 -14.54
C LEU A 24 5.28 -0.11 -14.03
N LYS A 25 4.25 -0.11 -14.87
CA LYS A 25 2.94 0.45 -14.53
C LYS A 25 1.95 -0.66 -14.21
N ALA A 26 1.43 -0.64 -13.00
CA ALA A 26 0.31 -1.43 -12.53
C ALA A 26 -0.95 -0.57 -12.48
N VAL A 27 -2.03 -1.01 -13.13
CA VAL A 27 -3.32 -0.28 -13.12
C VAL A 27 -4.34 -1.08 -12.32
N LEU A 28 -4.91 -0.47 -11.28
CA LEU A 28 -5.96 -1.04 -10.45
C LEU A 28 -7.34 -0.66 -11.03
N LEU A 29 -8.00 -1.62 -11.65
CA LEU A 29 -9.35 -1.48 -12.22
C LEU A 29 -10.35 -2.19 -11.33
N TYR A 30 -11.37 -1.48 -10.85
CA TYR A 30 -12.39 -2.10 -10.00
C TYR A 30 -13.16 -3.16 -10.78
N THR A 31 -13.60 -4.20 -10.08
CA THR A 31 -14.70 -5.04 -10.57
C THR A 31 -16.04 -4.42 -10.17
N ASP A 32 -17.14 -5.03 -10.59
CA ASP A 32 -18.52 -4.59 -10.28
C ASP A 32 -18.78 -4.36 -8.77
N MET A 33 -17.93 -4.92 -7.90
CA MET A 33 -17.90 -4.60 -6.49
C MET A 33 -16.57 -3.90 -6.16
N TYR A 34 -16.61 -2.66 -5.68
CA TYR A 34 -15.45 -1.87 -5.17
C TYR A 34 -14.58 -2.55 -4.08
N THR A 35 -14.87 -3.82 -3.77
CA THR A 35 -14.15 -4.74 -2.88
C THR A 35 -13.24 -5.70 -3.64
N ALA A 36 -13.17 -5.63 -4.96
CA ALA A 36 -12.25 -6.42 -5.77
C ALA A 36 -11.77 -5.62 -6.98
N ALA A 37 -10.59 -5.97 -7.49
CA ALA A 37 -9.99 -5.29 -8.62
C ALA A 37 -9.03 -6.19 -9.39
N HIS A 38 -8.95 -5.96 -10.71
CA HIS A 38 -7.90 -6.51 -11.55
C HIS A 38 -6.72 -5.54 -11.57
N ILE A 39 -5.51 -6.09 -11.44
CA ILE A 39 -4.27 -5.34 -11.55
C ILE A 39 -3.49 -5.90 -12.72
N HIS A 40 -3.27 -5.06 -13.71
CA HIS A 40 -2.43 -5.40 -14.86
C HIS A 40 -1.08 -4.73 -14.69
N LEU A 41 -0.03 -5.52 -14.49
CA LEU A 41 1.35 -5.06 -14.48
C LEU A 41 1.91 -5.16 -15.90
N ASN A 42 2.06 -4.01 -16.55
CA ASN A 42 2.59 -3.92 -17.90
C ASN A 42 4.12 -3.98 -17.85
N THR A 43 4.71 -5.08 -18.30
CA THR A 43 6.16 -5.17 -18.56
C THR A 43 6.44 -5.19 -20.06
N PRO A 44 7.63 -4.78 -20.52
CA PRO A 44 7.96 -4.74 -21.95
C PRO A 44 7.86 -6.09 -22.66
N SER A 45 8.03 -7.20 -21.93
CA SER A 45 8.10 -8.56 -22.49
C SER A 45 6.90 -9.45 -22.14
N SER A 46 6.09 -9.08 -21.14
CA SER A 46 4.91 -9.84 -20.71
C SER A 46 3.94 -8.99 -19.88
N HIS A 47 2.68 -9.40 -19.81
CA HIS A 47 1.76 -8.87 -18.79
C HIS A 47 1.73 -9.85 -17.62
N THR A 48 1.75 -9.32 -16.40
CA THR A 48 1.48 -10.11 -15.19
C THR A 48 0.19 -9.60 -14.58
N ASP A 49 -0.79 -10.49 -14.43
CA ASP A 49 -2.06 -10.16 -13.84
C ASP A 49 -2.09 -10.53 -12.36
N TYR A 50 -2.70 -9.66 -11.57
CA TYR A 50 -3.05 -9.93 -10.19
C TYR A 50 -4.53 -9.65 -9.96
N PHE A 51 -5.10 -10.37 -9.00
CA PHE A 51 -6.45 -10.11 -8.51
C PHE A 51 -6.37 -9.64 -7.07
N PHE A 52 -6.84 -8.42 -6.84
CA PHE A 52 -6.91 -7.82 -5.51
C PHE A 52 -8.29 -8.03 -4.91
N GLN A 53 -8.32 -8.49 -3.67
CA GLN A 53 -9.55 -8.68 -2.92
C GLN A 53 -9.50 -7.90 -1.59
N TRP A 54 -10.53 -7.10 -1.36
CA TRP A 54 -10.77 -6.36 -0.13
C TRP A 54 -12.00 -6.88 0.60
N LYS A 55 -11.77 -7.73 1.60
CA LYS A 55 -12.76 -8.23 2.57
C LYS A 55 -13.06 -7.17 3.63
N MET A 56 -13.75 -6.11 3.24
CA MET A 56 -14.30 -5.13 4.19
C MET A 56 -15.13 -5.88 5.26
N TRP A 57 -15.03 -5.48 6.53
CA TRP A 57 -15.84 -5.96 7.66
C TRP A 57 -15.43 -7.24 8.40
N ARG A 58 -14.36 -7.93 7.99
CA ARG A 58 -13.86 -9.09 8.75
C ARG A 58 -12.60 -8.76 9.53
N LEU A 59 -12.74 -8.40 10.82
CA LEU A 59 -11.59 -8.01 11.66
C LEU A 59 -10.70 -9.19 12.09
N SER A 60 -11.24 -10.41 12.11
CA SER A 60 -10.52 -11.61 12.55
C SER A 60 -9.51 -12.14 11.52
N VAL A 61 -9.73 -11.86 10.23
CA VAL A 61 -8.90 -12.33 9.11
C VAL A 61 -8.25 -11.15 8.38
N PRO A 62 -7.17 -11.35 7.61
CA PRO A 62 -6.65 -10.31 6.74
C PRO A 62 -7.72 -9.76 5.79
N GLN A 63 -7.80 -8.42 5.71
CA GLN A 63 -8.82 -7.75 4.92
C GLN A 63 -8.39 -7.59 3.47
N LEU A 64 -7.09 -7.47 3.20
CA LEU A 64 -6.58 -7.32 1.85
C LEU A 64 -5.85 -8.59 1.46
N LEU A 65 -6.16 -9.13 0.28
CA LEU A 65 -5.49 -10.27 -0.30
C LEU A 65 -5.08 -9.94 -1.73
N LEU A 66 -3.85 -10.30 -2.08
CA LEU A 66 -3.34 -10.21 -3.43
C LEU A 66 -3.14 -11.63 -3.96
N HIS A 67 -3.84 -11.94 -5.05
CA HIS A 67 -3.76 -13.21 -5.74
C HIS A 67 -2.93 -13.06 -7.01
N ARG A 68 -2.12 -14.06 -7.34
CA ARG A 68 -1.47 -14.13 -8.65
C ARG A 68 -2.45 -14.66 -9.69
N GLY A 69 -2.47 -14.02 -10.86
CA GLY A 69 -3.41 -14.28 -11.95
C GLY A 69 -4.67 -13.41 -11.86
N ALA A 70 -5.52 -13.50 -12.89
CA ALA A 70 -6.70 -12.65 -13.05
C ALA A 70 -7.92 -13.04 -12.19
N SER A 71 -7.80 -13.98 -11.25
CA SER A 71 -8.95 -14.55 -10.53
C SER A 71 -8.71 -14.68 -9.03
N LYS A 72 -9.78 -14.53 -8.23
CA LYS A 72 -9.82 -14.79 -6.78
C LYS A 72 -9.46 -16.22 -6.37
N HIS A 73 -9.49 -17.15 -7.32
CA HIS A 73 -9.11 -18.55 -7.09
C HIS A 73 -7.61 -18.81 -7.28
N GLY A 74 -6.87 -17.81 -7.77
CA GLY A 74 -5.41 -17.87 -7.85
C GLY A 74 -4.76 -17.94 -6.46
N PRO A 75 -3.49 -18.37 -6.39
CA PRO A 75 -2.76 -18.45 -5.12
C PRO A 75 -2.61 -17.06 -4.51
N VAL A 76 -2.86 -16.96 -3.19
CA VAL A 76 -2.57 -15.75 -2.43
C VAL A 76 -1.06 -15.62 -2.26
N ILE A 77 -0.51 -14.51 -2.73
CA ILE A 77 0.93 -14.20 -2.67
C ILE A 77 1.27 -13.19 -1.58
N ASN A 78 0.32 -12.32 -1.23
CA ASN A 78 0.47 -11.35 -0.15
C ASN A 78 -0.88 -11.10 0.51
N PHE A 79 -0.82 -10.65 1.76
CA PHE A 79 -1.98 -10.17 2.48
C PHE A 79 -1.67 -8.90 3.25
N ALA A 80 -2.72 -8.15 3.61
CA ALA A 80 -2.63 -7.15 4.66
C ALA A 80 -3.80 -7.24 5.63
N LYS A 81 -3.50 -7.08 6.92
CA LYS A 81 -4.44 -7.07 8.03
C LYS A 81 -4.37 -5.72 8.75
N TYR A 82 -5.49 -5.01 8.77
CA TYR A 82 -5.69 -3.80 9.53
C TYR A 82 -5.75 -4.11 11.03
N LYS A 83 -4.98 -3.34 11.82
CA LYS A 83 -5.03 -3.36 13.29
C LYS A 83 -5.75 -2.08 13.75
N PRO A 84 -7.05 -2.15 14.10
CA PRO A 84 -7.87 -0.95 14.31
C PRO A 84 -7.38 -0.02 15.41
N LEU A 85 -6.79 -0.59 16.47
CA LEU A 85 -6.35 0.17 17.64
C LEU A 85 -4.99 0.85 17.45
N SER A 86 -4.11 0.29 16.60
CA SER A 86 -2.74 0.81 16.41
C SER A 86 -2.59 1.70 15.17
N ARG A 87 -3.62 1.81 14.31
CA ARG A 87 -3.52 2.49 13.00
C ARG A 87 -2.38 1.95 12.12
N THR A 88 -1.97 0.72 12.38
CA THR A 88 -0.98 0.00 11.58
C THR A 88 -1.66 -1.05 10.73
N MET A 89 -1.01 -1.45 9.64
CA MET A 89 -1.36 -2.63 8.89
C MET A 89 -0.22 -3.63 9.00
N GLN A 90 -0.56 -4.87 9.28
CA GLN A 90 0.34 -5.99 9.14
C GLN A 90 0.32 -6.41 7.67
N LEU A 91 1.46 -6.39 7.00
CA LEU A 91 1.66 -6.99 5.69
C LEU A 91 2.24 -8.39 5.90
N GLY A 92 1.95 -9.31 4.99
CA GLY A 92 2.61 -10.61 5.01
C GLY A 92 2.73 -11.23 3.63
N LEU A 93 3.70 -12.12 3.50
CA LEU A 93 3.91 -12.95 2.32
C LEU A 93 3.10 -14.24 2.42
N GLY A 94 2.63 -14.73 1.27
CA GLY A 94 1.94 -16.00 1.14
C GLY A 94 0.47 -15.98 1.58
N ASP A 95 -0.08 -17.18 1.73
CA ASP A 95 -1.48 -17.37 2.10
C ASP A 95 -1.64 -17.43 3.63
N PRO A 96 -2.38 -16.50 4.25
CA PRO A 96 -2.57 -16.47 5.69
C PRO A 96 -3.40 -17.66 6.23
N SER A 97 -4.06 -18.41 5.36
CA SER A 97 -4.89 -19.57 5.73
C SER A 97 -4.08 -20.87 5.73
N LYS A 98 -2.90 -20.89 5.11
CA LYS A 98 -2.01 -22.04 5.11
C LYS A 98 -1.14 -21.99 6.36
N ARG A 99 -1.15 -23.07 7.13
CA ARG A 99 -0.24 -23.25 8.26
C ARG A 99 1.16 -23.43 7.66
N SER A 100 2.05 -22.46 7.85
CA SER A 100 3.45 -22.63 7.48
C SER A 100 4.02 -23.80 8.28
N GLU A 101 4.69 -24.75 7.63
CA GLU A 101 5.31 -25.90 8.30
C GLU A 101 6.36 -25.44 9.33
N ASP A 102 6.95 -24.25 9.12
CA ASP A 102 7.90 -23.57 10.03
C ASP A 102 7.28 -22.44 10.88
N GLY A 103 5.95 -22.28 10.87
CA GLY A 103 5.23 -21.39 11.78
C GLY A 103 5.43 -19.87 11.65
N GLN A 104 6.36 -19.38 10.84
CA GLN A 104 6.60 -17.94 10.64
C GLN A 104 6.38 -17.54 9.17
N LEU A 105 5.19 -17.01 8.86
CA LEU A 105 5.04 -16.18 7.66
C LEU A 105 5.86 -14.90 7.87
N GLU A 106 6.65 -14.48 6.89
CA GLU A 106 7.32 -13.18 6.96
C GLU A 106 6.24 -12.09 7.02
N GLN A 107 6.28 -11.32 8.11
CA GLN A 107 5.30 -10.29 8.41
C GLN A 107 6.01 -8.96 8.64
N MET A 108 5.46 -7.92 8.05
CA MET A 108 5.98 -6.56 8.13
C MET A 108 4.91 -5.68 8.76
N GLU A 109 5.31 -4.68 9.53
CA GLU A 109 4.37 -3.70 10.07
C GLU A 109 4.44 -2.40 9.27
N LEU A 110 3.40 -2.12 8.50
CA LEU A 110 3.16 -0.85 7.86
C LEU A 110 2.57 0.11 8.89
N THR A 111 3.42 0.98 9.40
CA THR A 111 3.08 1.98 10.41
C THR A 111 2.74 3.29 9.73
N ARG A 112 1.63 3.90 10.16
CA ARG A 112 1.25 5.24 9.73
C ARG A 112 1.75 6.26 10.74
N GLU A 113 2.70 7.08 10.32
CA GLU A 113 3.18 8.21 11.10
C GLU A 113 2.26 9.42 10.85
N LYS A 114 1.64 9.90 11.92
CA LYS A 114 0.87 11.15 11.89
C LYS A 114 1.78 12.29 12.30
N ASN A 115 2.29 13.03 11.33
CA ASN A 115 3.08 14.22 11.62
C ASN A 115 2.15 15.36 12.09
N PHE A 116 2.68 16.29 12.90
CA PHE A 116 1.97 17.46 13.46
C PHE A 116 1.18 18.27 12.42
N MET A 117 1.55 18.18 11.14
CA MET A 117 0.88 18.79 9.99
C MET A 117 -0.23 17.92 9.33
N PHE A 118 -0.81 16.95 10.05
CA PHE A 118 -1.79 15.98 9.49
C PHE A 118 -1.27 15.18 8.29
N ARG A 119 0.05 14.98 8.20
CA ARG A 119 0.63 14.12 7.15
C ARG A 119 0.41 12.67 7.53
N SER A 120 0.18 11.85 6.51
CA SER A 120 0.12 10.40 6.64
C SER A 120 1.28 9.85 5.86
N ASP A 121 2.44 9.80 6.50
CA ASP A 121 3.57 9.09 5.92
C ASP A 121 3.48 7.65 6.43
N TYR A 122 3.82 6.68 5.60
CA TYR A 122 3.76 5.28 5.97
C TYR A 122 5.14 4.67 5.87
N GLN A 123 5.50 3.82 6.82
CA GLN A 123 6.78 3.15 6.82
C GLN A 123 6.65 1.68 7.13
N PHE A 124 7.51 0.88 6.53
CA PHE A 124 7.67 -0.54 6.83
C PHE A 124 9.12 -0.93 6.57
N SER A 125 9.54 -2.08 7.09
CA SER A 125 10.84 -2.66 6.79
C SER A 125 10.68 -4.12 6.41
N THR A 126 11.53 -4.62 5.52
CA THR A 126 11.51 -6.01 5.05
C THR A 126 12.90 -6.46 4.64
N SER A 127 13.19 -7.75 4.82
CA SER A 127 14.39 -8.40 4.27
C SER A 127 14.19 -8.91 2.83
N VAL A 128 12.97 -8.83 2.28
CA VAL A 128 12.68 -9.29 0.93
C VAL A 128 13.47 -8.50 -0.12
N GLY A 129 14.08 -9.22 -1.06
CA GLY A 129 14.91 -8.63 -2.12
C GLY A 129 16.34 -8.32 -1.69
N ARG A 130 16.71 -8.58 -0.43
CA ARG A 130 18.09 -8.46 0.08
C ARG A 130 18.74 -9.84 0.15
N LYS A 131 19.91 -10.00 -0.49
CA LYS A 131 20.62 -11.29 -0.56
C LYS A 131 21.31 -11.68 0.75
N ASP A 132 21.63 -10.69 1.57
CA ASP A 132 22.28 -10.81 2.87
C ASP A 132 21.28 -10.99 4.03
N GLY A 133 19.98 -11.01 3.74
CA GLY A 133 18.92 -11.14 4.74
C GLY A 133 18.77 -9.91 5.65
N THR A 134 19.47 -8.81 5.36
CA THR A 134 19.32 -7.57 6.12
C THR A 134 17.98 -6.92 5.80
N SER A 135 17.37 -6.29 6.81
CA SER A 135 16.11 -5.58 6.63
C SER A 135 16.38 -4.19 6.07
N ALA A 136 15.67 -3.82 5.01
CA ALA A 136 15.68 -2.48 4.43
C ALA A 136 14.40 -1.73 4.81
N SER A 137 14.52 -0.43 5.10
CA SER A 137 13.37 0.43 5.39
C SER A 137 12.84 1.12 4.13
N PHE A 138 11.52 1.19 4.04
CA PHE A 138 10.79 1.86 2.97
C PHE A 138 9.78 2.85 3.56
N ARG A 139 9.60 3.99 2.87
CA ARG A 139 8.66 5.03 3.31
C ARG A 139 7.82 5.57 2.17
N TRP A 140 6.50 5.44 2.27
CA TRP A 140 5.54 6.15 1.45
C TRP A 140 5.34 7.57 1.97
N ARG A 141 5.69 8.56 1.16
CA ARG A 141 5.55 9.99 1.48
C ARG A 141 4.57 10.64 0.53
N LYS A 142 3.64 11.43 1.06
CA LYS A 142 2.68 12.16 0.21
C LYS A 142 3.37 13.25 -0.59
N ASN A 143 3.23 13.24 -1.92
CA ASN A 143 3.81 14.25 -2.81
C ASN A 143 2.98 15.54 -2.76
N ARG A 144 3.58 16.61 -2.22
CA ARG A 144 2.92 17.91 -2.00
C ARG A 144 2.84 18.81 -3.22
N GLN A 145 3.66 18.56 -4.24
CA GLN A 145 3.64 19.35 -5.46
C GLN A 145 2.35 19.06 -6.25
N MET A 146 1.80 17.86 -6.09
CA MET A 146 0.55 17.40 -6.70
C MET A 146 -0.69 17.75 -5.87
N ARG A 147 -0.94 19.03 -5.59
CA ARG A 147 -1.99 19.47 -4.63
C ARG A 147 -3.42 18.96 -4.90
N PHE A 148 -3.74 18.63 -6.15
CA PHE A 148 -5.06 18.13 -6.57
C PHE A 148 -5.11 16.62 -6.81
N LYS A 149 -4.01 15.90 -6.57
CA LYS A 149 -3.93 14.45 -6.74
C LYS A 149 -3.39 13.80 -5.48
N THR A 150 -3.92 12.64 -5.14
CA THR A 150 -3.41 11.86 -4.01
C THR A 150 -2.28 10.98 -4.52
N VAL A 151 -1.06 11.53 -4.51
CA VAL A 151 0.16 10.83 -4.95
C VAL A 151 1.06 10.55 -3.77
N TYR A 152 1.58 9.32 -3.68
CA TYR A 152 2.60 8.92 -2.71
C TYR A 152 3.82 8.38 -3.44
N ASP A 153 5.00 8.83 -3.03
CA ASP A 153 6.28 8.29 -3.48
C ASP A 153 6.82 7.35 -2.40
N CYS A 154 7.12 6.10 -2.75
CA CYS A 154 7.83 5.17 -1.88
C CYS A 154 9.33 5.37 -2.09
N VAL A 155 10.03 5.70 -1.01
CA VAL A 155 11.48 5.85 -1.00
C VAL A 155 12.15 4.76 -0.18
N ASP A 156 13.34 4.35 -0.62
CA ASP A 156 14.23 3.48 0.16
C ASP A 156 15.10 4.28 1.16
N GLU A 157 16.05 3.59 1.78
CA GLU A 157 16.98 4.12 2.78
C GLU A 157 17.88 5.24 2.21
N ASP A 158 18.23 5.12 0.94
CA ASP A 158 19.04 6.10 0.21
C ASP A 158 18.18 7.26 -0.35
N SER A 159 16.90 7.31 0.03
CA SER A 159 15.91 8.29 -0.45
C SER A 159 15.65 8.22 -1.96
N GLN A 160 15.95 7.09 -2.60
CA GLN A 160 15.60 6.86 -4.00
C GLN A 160 14.15 6.40 -4.12
N VAL A 161 13.44 6.91 -5.13
CA VAL A 161 12.04 6.54 -5.37
C VAL A 161 11.98 5.17 -6.04
N VAL A 162 11.47 4.18 -5.32
CA VAL A 162 11.36 2.78 -5.77
C VAL A 162 9.95 2.40 -6.21
N ALA A 163 8.94 3.16 -5.81
CA ALA A 163 7.57 3.01 -6.27
C ALA A 163 6.79 4.32 -6.15
N LYS A 164 5.69 4.44 -6.90
CA LYS A 164 4.73 5.54 -6.75
C LYS A 164 3.31 5.02 -6.75
N LEU A 165 2.44 5.68 -6.00
CA LEU A 165 1.01 5.40 -5.93
C LEU A 165 0.25 6.65 -6.32
N PHE A 166 -0.50 6.57 -7.41
CA PHE A 166 -1.45 7.57 -7.86
C PHE A 166 -2.85 7.08 -7.53
N SER A 167 -3.39 7.54 -6.40
CA SER A 167 -4.74 7.17 -5.99
C SER A 167 -5.77 7.98 -6.77
N GLY A 168 -6.69 7.28 -7.45
CA GLY A 168 -7.89 7.88 -8.05
C GLY A 168 -8.98 8.21 -7.01
N GLY A 169 -8.75 7.82 -5.75
CA GLY A 169 -9.76 7.85 -4.70
C GLY A 169 -10.92 6.90 -4.97
N MET A 170 -12.00 7.05 -4.21
CA MET A 170 -13.22 6.24 -4.37
C MET A 170 -14.25 6.87 -5.31
N VAL A 171 -13.95 8.05 -5.90
CA VAL A 171 -14.90 8.80 -6.75
C VAL A 171 -14.77 8.42 -8.23
N ASN A 172 -13.62 7.87 -8.63
CA ASN A 172 -13.46 7.30 -9.96
C ASN A 172 -14.03 5.87 -9.95
N ALA A 173 -15.15 5.66 -10.65
CA ALA A 173 -15.88 4.39 -10.64
C ALA A 173 -15.15 3.25 -11.38
N GLU A 174 -14.29 3.58 -12.34
CA GLU A 174 -13.64 2.58 -13.21
C GLU A 174 -12.20 2.27 -12.80
N LYS A 175 -11.47 3.27 -12.27
CA LYS A 175 -10.05 3.15 -11.94
C LYS A 175 -9.77 3.58 -10.50
N GLY A 176 -9.33 2.63 -9.67
CA GLY A 176 -9.05 2.88 -8.25
C GLY A 176 -7.69 3.52 -7.99
N ALA A 177 -6.65 3.05 -8.69
CA ALA A 177 -5.29 3.55 -8.53
C ALA A 177 -4.41 3.21 -9.74
N GLU A 178 -3.28 3.88 -9.83
CA GLU A 178 -2.15 3.50 -10.66
C GLU A 178 -0.92 3.42 -9.77
N ILE A 179 -0.13 2.37 -9.94
CA ILE A 179 1.04 2.08 -9.13
C ILE A 179 2.21 1.91 -10.10
N GLU A 180 3.27 2.68 -9.88
CA GLU A 180 4.53 2.56 -10.62
C GLU A 180 5.55 1.84 -9.74
N LEU A 181 6.24 0.84 -10.27
CA LEU A 181 7.30 0.09 -9.58
C LEU A 181 8.60 0.22 -10.36
N LEU A 182 9.73 0.48 -9.70
CA LEU A 182 11.03 0.61 -10.37
C LEU A 182 11.39 -0.69 -11.11
N ILE A 183 11.86 -0.57 -12.36
CA ILE A 183 12.34 -1.72 -13.14
C ILE A 183 13.64 -2.26 -12.53
N GLY A 184 13.79 -3.58 -12.52
CA GLY A 184 14.99 -4.26 -12.01
C GLY A 184 14.91 -4.69 -10.55
N LEU A 185 13.83 -4.38 -9.85
CA LEU A 185 13.54 -4.92 -8.52
C LEU A 185 13.28 -6.43 -8.59
N ASP A 186 13.69 -7.16 -7.55
CA ASP A 186 13.30 -8.57 -7.38
C ASP A 186 11.76 -8.72 -7.38
N GLN A 187 11.25 -9.78 -7.98
CA GLN A 187 9.80 -10.00 -8.10
C GLN A 187 9.10 -9.99 -6.72
N SER A 188 9.71 -10.60 -5.71
CA SER A 188 9.13 -10.67 -4.37
C SER A 188 9.05 -9.27 -3.75
N LEU A 189 10.07 -8.44 -3.98
CA LEU A 189 10.07 -7.06 -3.52
C LEU A 189 9.05 -6.21 -4.28
N GLN A 190 8.90 -6.42 -5.59
CA GLN A 190 7.83 -5.77 -6.39
C GLN A 190 6.46 -6.08 -5.81
N GLU A 191 6.20 -7.34 -5.46
CA GLU A 191 4.92 -7.80 -4.89
C GLU A 191 4.68 -7.23 -3.48
N VAL A 192 5.73 -7.12 -2.65
CA VAL A 192 5.66 -6.42 -1.35
C VAL A 192 5.34 -4.94 -1.53
N LEU A 193 6.03 -4.25 -2.44
CA LEU A 193 5.77 -2.84 -2.73
C LEU A 193 4.36 -2.63 -3.26
N LEU A 194 3.89 -3.48 -4.18
CA LEU A 194 2.52 -3.48 -4.68
C LEU A 194 1.51 -3.66 -3.55
N MET A 195 1.68 -4.65 -2.68
CA MET A 195 0.80 -4.88 -1.54
C MET A 195 0.82 -3.69 -0.56
N SER A 196 1.99 -3.12 -0.28
CA SER A 196 2.11 -1.96 0.60
C SER A 196 1.40 -0.72 0.02
N ALA A 197 1.48 -0.50 -1.30
CA ALA A 197 0.75 0.56 -1.99
C ALA A 197 -0.77 0.35 -1.89
N LEU A 198 -1.26 -0.87 -2.09
CA LEU A 198 -2.68 -1.22 -1.94
C LEU A 198 -3.16 -1.02 -0.50
N ALA A 199 -2.31 -1.32 0.49
CA ALA A 199 -2.59 -1.09 1.90
C ALA A 199 -2.70 0.42 2.22
N VAL A 200 -1.78 1.25 1.70
CA VAL A 200 -1.87 2.72 1.80
C VAL A 200 -3.16 3.23 1.15
N TRP A 201 -3.46 2.80 -0.08
CA TRP A 201 -4.67 3.17 -0.79
C TRP A 201 -5.94 2.80 0.01
N ALA A 202 -5.99 1.59 0.60
CA ALA A 202 -7.12 1.14 1.40
C ALA A 202 -7.27 1.96 2.69
N MET A 203 -6.18 2.27 3.40
CA MET A 203 -6.21 3.10 4.61
C MET A 203 -6.73 4.52 4.33
N GLU A 204 -6.22 5.17 3.29
CA GLU A 204 -6.67 6.50 2.88
C GLU A 204 -8.15 6.48 2.44
N SER A 205 -8.58 5.44 1.72
CA SER A 205 -9.97 5.26 1.31
C SER A 205 -10.93 5.06 2.50
N MET A 206 -10.50 4.37 3.55
CA MET A 206 -11.29 4.20 4.77
C MET A 206 -11.47 5.50 5.55
N GLU A 207 -10.46 6.38 5.57
CA GLU A 207 -10.59 7.69 6.21
C GLU A 207 -11.54 8.62 5.49
N VAL A 208 -11.50 8.65 4.16
CA VAL A 208 -12.48 9.42 3.37
C VAL A 208 -13.90 8.98 3.71
N ARG A 209 -14.13 7.68 3.88
CA ARG A 209 -15.44 7.13 4.26
C ARG A 209 -15.85 7.47 5.70
N SER A 210 -14.92 7.50 6.66
CA SER A 210 -15.25 7.88 8.04
C SER A 210 -15.66 9.35 8.11
N ILE A 211 -14.99 10.22 7.35
CA ILE A 211 -15.35 11.64 7.22
C ILE A 211 -16.71 11.81 6.54
N LEU A 212 -16.95 11.16 5.40
CA LEU A 212 -18.24 11.22 4.70
C LEU A 212 -19.41 10.72 5.57
N ARG A 213 -19.22 9.66 6.36
CA ARG A 213 -20.24 9.20 7.32
C ARG A 213 -20.55 10.24 8.39
N VAL A 214 -19.54 10.95 8.91
CA VAL A 214 -19.74 12.02 9.89
C VAL A 214 -20.48 13.20 9.24
N PHE A 215 -20.08 13.62 8.04
CA PHE A 215 -20.75 14.71 7.31
C PHE A 215 -22.20 14.39 6.96
N LEU A 216 -22.48 13.19 6.46
CA LEU A 216 -23.85 12.75 6.17
C LEU A 216 -24.70 12.70 7.44
N ARG A 217 -24.15 12.24 8.58
CA ARG A 217 -24.86 12.20 9.86
C ARG A 217 -25.15 13.60 10.43
N VAL A 218 -24.24 14.56 10.23
CA VAL A 218 -24.42 15.97 10.63
C VAL A 218 -25.48 16.65 9.77
N TYR A 219 -25.51 16.39 8.46
CA TYR A 219 -26.57 16.87 7.56
C TYR A 219 -27.94 16.25 7.86
N SER A 220 -27.99 14.96 8.20
CA SER A 220 -29.24 14.33 8.65
C SER A 220 -29.77 14.93 9.95
N HIS A 221 -28.89 15.31 10.88
CA HIS A 221 -29.32 15.96 12.13
C HIS A 221 -29.73 17.43 11.93
N THR A 222 -29.07 18.19 11.05
CA THR A 222 -29.45 19.58 10.78
C THR A 222 -30.77 19.69 9.99
N ALA A 223 -31.06 18.74 9.09
CA ALA A 223 -32.36 18.68 8.43
C ALA A 223 -33.53 18.45 9.40
N ILE A 224 -33.32 17.68 10.47
CA ILE A 224 -34.35 17.42 11.51
C ILE A 224 -34.63 18.66 12.38
N TYR A 225 -33.66 19.57 12.54
CA TYR A 225 -33.89 20.82 13.29
C TYR A 225 -34.63 21.89 12.49
N TYR A 226 -34.50 21.92 11.16
CA TYR A 226 -35.27 22.86 10.33
C TYR A 226 -36.74 22.46 10.19
N GLU A 227 -37.07 21.16 10.16
CA GLU A 227 -38.47 20.70 10.13
C GLU A 227 -39.23 20.99 11.44
N LYS A 228 -38.54 21.13 12.58
CA LYS A 228 -39.18 21.46 13.87
C LYS A 228 -39.34 22.96 14.14
N CYS A 229 -38.67 23.83 13.39
CA CYS A 229 -38.79 25.28 13.55
C CYS A 229 -39.76 25.95 12.55
N SER A 230 -40.26 25.23 11.55
CA SER A 230 -41.30 25.73 10.62
C SER A 230 -42.72 25.32 11.01
N ALA A 231 -42.90 24.72 12.18
CA ALA A 231 -44.21 24.39 12.76
C ALA A 231 -44.46 25.22 14.03
N VAL A 232 -44.54 26.54 13.87
CA VAL A 232 -45.22 27.48 14.79
C VAL A 232 -45.94 28.52 13.94
#